data_AF-A0A9E5WTX5-F1
#
_entry.id   AF-A0A9E5WTX5-F1
#
_cell.length_a   1.000
_cell.length_b   1.000
_cell.length_c   1.000
_cell.angle_alpha   90.00
_cell.angle_beta   90.00
_cell.angle_gamma   90.00
#
_symmetry.space_group_name_H-M   'P 1'
#
loop_
_entity.id
_entity.type
_entity.pdbx_description
1 polymer ?
#
loop_
_entity_poly.entity_id
_entity_poly.type
_entity_poly.pdbx_seq_one_letter_code
_entity_poly.pdbx_strand_id
1 'polypeptide(L)'
;WRSGEPIQDARALAWLAYYNCRSQPIPAVFRQAIEQNELAIRQGMATAAVFNNLGYCYLQMGDLAKAKQSLLEGLRLSPKTGELHRNMLKVELAVAARAKRPPDRTLLIEARRHNPLTGDLAWDGALFGAMTATYCDDDTVRDRSVRLTFSSCRKALDGGIDPKWIAALLKQFPVLKRDNRFQELLDPSSDQENTAPSPHETPTAALPLINPLGG
;
A
#
# COMPACT_ATOMS: atom_id res chain seq x y z
N TRP A 1 8.18 -19.97 29.46
CA TRP A 1 9.03 -19.65 28.29
C TRP A 1 10.47 -19.97 28.65
N ARG A 2 11.02 -21.10 28.16
CA ARG A 2 12.45 -21.39 28.26
C ARG A 2 13.10 -20.97 26.94
N SER A 3 14.04 -20.04 27.01
CA SER A 3 14.81 -19.53 25.88
C SER A 3 15.76 -20.60 25.35
N GLY A 4 15.42 -21.24 24.23
CA GLY A 4 16.35 -22.18 23.56
C GLY A 4 15.72 -23.30 22.73
N GLU A 5 14.44 -23.61 22.89
CA GLU A 5 13.81 -24.63 22.03
C GLU A 5 13.30 -24.01 20.72
N PRO A 6 13.58 -24.62 19.54
CA PRO A 6 13.01 -24.17 18.29
C PRO A 6 11.49 -24.29 18.37
N ILE A 7 10.79 -23.21 18.04
CA ILE A 7 9.33 -23.16 18.05
C ILE A 7 8.82 -24.19 17.03
N GLN A 8 8.22 -25.28 17.52
CA GLN A 8 7.78 -26.39 16.68
C GLN A 8 6.34 -26.22 16.17
N ASP A 9 5.59 -25.26 16.71
CA ASP A 9 4.22 -25.00 16.28
C ASP A 9 4.20 -24.07 15.06
N ALA A 10 3.75 -24.63 13.93
CA ALA A 10 3.63 -23.93 12.67
C ALA A 10 2.70 -22.69 12.73
N ARG A 11 1.72 -22.66 13.64
CA ARG A 11 0.88 -21.47 13.88
C ARG A 11 1.67 -20.37 14.59
N ALA A 12 2.48 -20.72 15.58
CA ALA A 12 3.33 -19.78 16.29
C ALA A 12 4.42 -19.21 15.36
N LEU A 13 4.98 -20.02 14.47
CA LEU A 13 5.92 -19.57 13.43
C LEU A 13 5.28 -18.58 12.45
N ALA A 14 4.08 -18.87 11.95
CA ALA A 14 3.34 -17.97 11.06
C ALA A 14 2.98 -16.64 11.75
N TRP A 15 2.61 -16.69 13.03
CA TRP A 15 2.33 -15.49 13.82
C TRP A 15 3.57 -14.64 14.07
N LEU A 16 4.71 -15.27 14.40
CA LEU A 16 5.98 -14.55 14.57
C LEU A 16 6.45 -13.91 13.26
N ALA A 17 6.33 -14.62 12.15
CA ALA A 17 6.68 -14.06 10.85
C ALA A 17 5.75 -12.90 10.47
N TYR A 18 4.45 -12.99 10.78
CA TYR A 18 3.48 -11.91 10.61
C TYR A 18 3.87 -10.67 11.43
N TYR A 19 4.23 -10.85 12.70
CA TYR A 19 4.70 -9.78 13.57
C TYR A 19 5.98 -9.18 12.99
N ASN A 20 7.00 -9.99 12.72
CA ASN A 20 8.28 -9.58 12.19
C ASN A 20 8.19 -8.82 10.84
N CYS A 21 7.37 -9.28 9.89
CA CYS A 21 7.18 -8.54 8.62
C CYS A 21 6.53 -7.14 8.87
N ARG A 22 5.89 -6.89 10.02
CA ARG A 22 5.26 -5.61 10.40
C ARG A 22 6.05 -4.79 11.43
N SER A 23 7.04 -5.37 12.12
CA SER A 23 7.67 -4.78 13.32
C SER A 23 8.97 -4.00 13.12
N GLN A 24 9.41 -3.72 11.89
CA GLN A 24 10.41 -2.71 11.45
C GLN A 24 11.16 -3.20 10.19
N PRO A 25 11.59 -2.30 9.28
CA PRO A 25 12.28 -2.68 8.04
C PRO A 25 13.77 -2.97 8.28
N ILE A 26 14.08 -4.09 8.94
CA ILE A 26 15.45 -4.56 9.16
C ILE A 26 15.67 -5.84 8.34
N PRO A 27 16.68 -5.91 7.43
CA PRO A 27 16.92 -7.08 6.59
C PRO A 27 17.08 -8.40 7.37
N ALA A 28 17.65 -8.35 8.58
CA ALA A 28 17.78 -9.51 9.45
C ALA A 28 16.40 -10.09 9.87
N VAL A 29 15.44 -9.21 10.17
CA VAL A 29 14.08 -9.59 10.58
C VAL A 29 13.33 -10.24 9.42
N PHE A 30 13.47 -9.72 8.20
CA PHE A 30 12.88 -10.32 7.02
C PHE A 30 13.47 -11.69 6.68
N ARG A 31 14.79 -11.88 6.85
CA ARG A 31 15.44 -13.18 6.66
C ARG A 31 14.89 -14.22 7.64
N GLN A 32 14.79 -13.86 8.92
CA GLN A 32 14.21 -14.74 9.93
C GLN A 32 12.74 -15.08 9.63
N ALA A 33 11.95 -14.09 9.21
CA ALA A 33 10.55 -14.31 8.84
C ALA A 33 10.40 -15.21 7.59
N ILE A 34 11.33 -15.14 6.63
CA ILE A 34 11.37 -16.07 5.49
C ILE A 34 11.60 -17.50 5.99
N GLU A 35 12.62 -17.72 6.81
CA GLU A 35 12.94 -19.05 7.35
C GLU A 35 11.76 -19.65 8.14
N GLN A 36 11.08 -18.83 8.94
CA GLN A 36 9.90 -19.23 9.72
C GLN A 36 8.71 -19.58 8.82
N ASN A 37 8.40 -18.77 7.81
CA ASN A 37 7.31 -19.07 6.87
C ASN A 37 7.60 -20.33 6.04
N GLU A 38 8.83 -20.52 5.57
CA GLU A 38 9.22 -21.72 4.83
C GLU A 38 9.14 -22.97 5.70
N LEU A 39 9.55 -22.88 6.97
CA LEU A 39 9.39 -23.99 7.91
C LEU A 39 7.91 -24.28 8.19
N ALA A 40 7.08 -23.26 8.36
CA ALA A 40 5.63 -23.43 8.55
C ALA A 40 5.00 -24.16 7.34
N ILE A 41 5.38 -23.80 6.11
CA ILE A 41 4.94 -24.48 4.89
C ILE A 41 5.38 -25.96 4.90
N ARG A 42 6.65 -26.24 5.24
CA ARG A 42 7.17 -27.62 5.34
C ARG A 42 6.42 -28.45 6.39
N GLN A 43 5.91 -27.82 7.44
CA GLN A 43 5.11 -28.45 8.49
C GLN A 43 3.60 -28.54 8.16
N GLY A 44 3.21 -28.21 6.93
CA GLY A 44 1.82 -28.34 6.45
C GLY A 44 0.96 -27.07 6.55
N MET A 45 1.50 -25.95 7.06
CA MET A 45 0.79 -24.66 7.10
C MET A 45 0.93 -23.86 5.80
N ALA A 46 0.64 -24.51 4.66
CA ALA A 46 0.65 -23.90 3.34
C ALA A 46 -0.66 -23.12 3.06
N THR A 47 -0.86 -22.00 3.76
CA THR A 47 -2.05 -21.15 3.62
C THR A 47 -1.78 -19.90 2.79
N ALA A 48 -2.83 -19.30 2.21
CA ALA A 48 -2.71 -18.05 1.46
C ALA A 48 -2.06 -16.92 2.28
N ALA A 49 -2.33 -16.85 3.58
CA ALA A 49 -1.72 -15.86 4.48
C ALA A 49 -0.21 -16.08 4.67
N VAL A 50 0.23 -17.34 4.82
CA VAL A 50 1.67 -17.67 4.95
C VAL A 50 2.41 -17.36 3.65
N PHE A 51 1.83 -17.71 2.50
CA PHE A 51 2.37 -17.34 1.19
C PHE A 51 2.39 -15.82 0.96
N ASN A 52 1.39 -15.08 1.44
CA ASN A 52 1.38 -13.62 1.41
C ASN A 52 2.53 -13.02 2.24
N ASN A 53 2.73 -13.52 3.46
CA ASN A 53 3.81 -13.07 4.34
C ASN A 53 5.18 -13.38 3.72
N LEU A 54 5.35 -14.59 3.18
CA LEU A 54 6.59 -15.00 2.50
C LEU A 54 6.87 -14.11 1.28
N GLY A 55 5.86 -13.87 0.44
CA GLY A 55 5.97 -13.00 -0.73
C GLY A 55 6.30 -11.55 -0.38
N TYR A 56 5.67 -11.01 0.66
CA TYR A 56 5.97 -9.68 1.19
C TYR A 56 7.40 -9.59 1.71
N CYS A 57 7.82 -10.55 2.53
CA CYS A 57 9.16 -10.54 3.11
C CYS A 57 10.25 -10.72 2.00
N TYR A 58 10.01 -11.53 0.95
CA TYR A 58 10.88 -11.57 -0.24
C TYR A 58 10.91 -10.26 -1.03
N LEU A 59 9.77 -9.58 -1.18
CA LEU A 59 9.70 -8.26 -1.81
C LEU A 59 10.57 -7.23 -1.06
N GLN A 60 10.51 -7.22 0.28
CA GLN A 60 11.34 -6.33 1.10
C GLN A 60 12.84 -6.63 0.96
N MET A 61 13.20 -7.89 0.75
CA MET A 61 14.58 -8.31 0.47
C MET A 61 15.01 -8.08 -0.98
N GLY A 62 14.10 -7.64 -1.85
CA GLY A 62 14.39 -7.37 -3.26
C GLY A 62 14.48 -8.61 -4.16
N ASP A 63 14.16 -9.81 -3.63
CA ASP A 63 14.03 -11.05 -4.41
C ASP A 63 12.64 -11.10 -5.05
N LEU A 64 12.49 -10.34 -6.14
CA LEU A 64 11.21 -10.14 -6.81
C LEU A 64 10.68 -11.44 -7.46
N ALA A 65 11.57 -12.35 -7.83
CA ALA A 65 11.19 -13.64 -8.42
C ALA A 65 10.50 -14.53 -7.38
N LYS A 66 11.13 -14.72 -6.21
CA LYS A 66 10.54 -15.50 -5.12
C LYS A 66 9.32 -14.81 -4.51
N ALA A 67 9.31 -13.48 -4.46
CA ALA A 67 8.15 -12.72 -4.05
C ALA A 67 6.95 -13.05 -4.95
N LYS A 68 7.11 -12.93 -6.27
CA LYS A 68 6.06 -13.25 -7.25
C LYS A 68 5.58 -14.70 -7.12
N GLN A 69 6.50 -15.66 -7.05
CA GLN A 69 6.16 -17.08 -6.94
C GLN A 69 5.34 -17.37 -5.68
N SER A 70 5.76 -16.84 -4.53
CA SER A 70 5.06 -17.02 -3.26
C SER A 70 3.65 -16.44 -3.32
N LEU A 71 3.50 -15.23 -3.87
CA LEU A 71 2.19 -14.58 -4.01
C LEU A 71 1.27 -15.34 -4.99
N LEU A 72 1.83 -15.93 -6.05
CA LEU A 72 1.06 -16.77 -6.98
C LEU A 72 0.52 -18.04 -6.30
N GLU A 73 1.32 -18.71 -5.46
CA GLU A 73 0.83 -19.84 -4.65
C GLU A 73 -0.27 -19.39 -3.68
N GLY A 74 -0.12 -18.21 -3.06
CA GLY A 74 -1.17 -17.63 -2.23
C GLY A 74 -2.47 -17.40 -3.01
N LEU A 75 -2.39 -16.82 -4.21
CA LEU A 75 -3.54 -16.57 -5.08
C LEU A 75 -4.17 -17.86 -5.61
N ARG A 76 -3.38 -18.92 -5.83
CA ARG A 76 -3.89 -20.24 -6.20
C ARG A 76 -4.80 -20.81 -5.10
N LEU A 77 -4.46 -20.56 -3.84
CA LEU A 77 -5.25 -21.02 -2.68
C LEU A 77 -6.45 -20.10 -2.38
N SER A 78 -6.28 -18.79 -2.53
CA SER A 78 -7.33 -17.81 -2.28
C SER A 78 -7.30 -16.68 -3.32
N PRO A 79 -7.98 -16.86 -4.47
CA PRO A 79 -7.89 -15.94 -5.60
C PRO A 79 -8.42 -14.53 -5.34
N LYS A 80 -9.23 -14.33 -4.29
CA LYS A 80 -9.90 -13.05 -4.00
C LYS A 80 -9.26 -12.27 -2.85
N THR A 81 -8.16 -12.75 -2.28
CA THR A 81 -7.49 -12.09 -1.16
C THR A 81 -6.83 -10.78 -1.62
N GLY A 82 -7.30 -9.66 -1.08
CA GLY A 82 -6.85 -8.32 -1.47
C GLY A 82 -5.36 -8.09 -1.27
N GLU A 83 -4.80 -8.50 -0.14
CA GLU A 83 -3.41 -8.27 0.22
C GLU A 83 -2.44 -8.93 -0.77
N LEU A 84 -2.82 -10.09 -1.32
CA LEU A 84 -2.04 -10.79 -2.33
C LEU A 84 -2.01 -10.01 -3.65
N HIS A 85 -3.15 -9.51 -4.12
CA HIS A 85 -3.22 -8.65 -5.31
C HIS A 85 -2.45 -7.35 -5.13
N ARG A 86 -2.55 -6.75 -3.95
CA ARG A 86 -1.83 -5.53 -3.62
C ARG A 86 -0.32 -5.75 -3.56
N ASN A 87 0.14 -6.84 -2.95
CA ASN A 87 1.56 -7.19 -2.94
C ASN A 87 2.08 -7.56 -4.34
N MET A 88 1.24 -8.15 -5.20
CA MET A 88 1.59 -8.41 -6.60
C MET A 88 1.80 -7.12 -7.39
N LEU A 89 0.93 -6.11 -7.18
CA LEU A 89 1.13 -4.76 -7.73
C LEU A 89 2.48 -4.18 -7.27
N LYS A 90 2.82 -4.27 -5.99
CA LYS A 90 4.10 -3.75 -5.47
C LYS A 90 5.31 -4.47 -6.07
N VAL A 91 5.22 -5.79 -6.29
CA VAL A 91 6.25 -6.54 -7.02
C VAL A 91 6.40 -6.02 -8.44
N GLU A 92 5.30 -5.80 -9.16
CA GLU A 92 5.35 -5.24 -10.52
C GLU A 92 5.92 -3.84 -10.57
N LEU A 93 5.56 -2.96 -9.64
CA LEU A 93 6.16 -1.62 -9.54
C LEU A 93 7.68 -1.72 -9.35
N ALA A 94 8.16 -2.64 -8.51
CA ALA A 94 9.60 -2.87 -8.33
C ALA A 94 10.28 -3.44 -9.59
N VAL A 95 9.64 -4.40 -10.28
CA VAL A 95 10.15 -4.98 -11.53
C VAL A 95 10.20 -3.92 -12.63
N ALA A 96 9.11 -3.19 -12.83
CA ALA A 96 9.00 -2.14 -13.84
C ALA A 96 9.99 -1.00 -13.60
N ALA A 97 10.26 -0.65 -12.34
CA ALA A 97 11.26 0.36 -11.99
C ALA A 97 12.67 -0.09 -12.37
N ARG A 98 13.03 -1.34 -12.08
CA ARG A 98 14.33 -1.93 -12.48
C ARG A 98 14.47 -2.00 -14.01
N ALA A 99 13.39 -2.34 -14.70
CA ALA A 99 13.34 -2.44 -16.15
C ALA A 99 13.11 -1.09 -16.86
N LYS A 100 12.87 0.00 -16.12
CA LYS A 100 12.55 1.34 -16.64
C LYS A 100 11.43 1.33 -17.69
N ARG A 101 10.35 0.61 -17.39
CA ARG A 101 9.17 0.49 -18.27
C ARG A 101 7.89 0.86 -17.53
N PRO A 102 6.78 1.14 -18.26
CA PRO A 102 5.48 1.26 -17.63
C PRO A 102 5.08 -0.04 -16.90
N PRO A 103 4.50 0.06 -15.69
CA PRO A 103 3.98 -1.10 -14.98
C PRO A 103 2.73 -1.67 -15.65
N ASP A 104 2.49 -2.98 -15.48
CA ASP A 104 1.28 -3.65 -15.97
C ASP A 104 0.03 -3.13 -15.23
N ARG A 105 -0.86 -2.47 -15.98
CA ARG A 105 -2.11 -1.90 -15.46
C ARG A 105 -3.06 -2.93 -14.86
N THR A 106 -3.00 -4.19 -15.30
CA THR A 106 -3.91 -5.23 -14.84
C THR A 106 -3.77 -5.46 -13.34
N LEU A 107 -2.56 -5.36 -12.81
CA LEU A 107 -2.29 -5.54 -11.38
C LEU A 107 -2.85 -4.41 -10.52
N LEU A 108 -2.90 -3.17 -11.03
CA LEU A 108 -3.58 -2.08 -10.33
C LEU A 108 -5.10 -2.29 -10.31
N ILE A 109 -5.67 -2.80 -11.41
CA ILE A 109 -7.10 -3.09 -11.53
C ILE A 109 -7.49 -4.20 -10.54
N GLU A 110 -6.75 -5.31 -10.51
CA GLU A 110 -7.04 -6.40 -9.57
C GLU A 110 -6.81 -5.97 -8.11
N ALA A 111 -5.78 -5.19 -7.81
CA ALA A 111 -5.59 -4.64 -6.47
C ALA A 111 -6.78 -3.77 -6.04
N ARG A 112 -7.29 -2.89 -6.91
CA ARG A 112 -8.48 -2.06 -6.61
C ARG A 112 -9.79 -2.85 -6.55
N ARG A 113 -9.89 -3.96 -7.29
CA ARG A 113 -11.07 -4.83 -7.27
C ARG A 113 -11.20 -5.57 -5.94
N HIS A 114 -10.07 -5.99 -5.37
CA HIS A 114 -10.04 -6.88 -4.20
C HIS A 114 -9.71 -6.19 -2.88
N ASN A 115 -9.49 -4.87 -2.88
CA ASN A 115 -9.17 -4.12 -1.67
C ASN A 115 -10.04 -2.86 -1.56
N PRO A 116 -10.39 -2.43 -0.33
CA PRO A 116 -10.90 -1.08 -0.13
C PRO A 116 -9.83 -0.05 -0.54
N LEU A 117 -10.28 1.11 -1.02
CA LEU A 117 -9.38 2.20 -1.37
C LEU A 117 -8.89 2.91 -0.11
N THR A 118 -7.79 2.42 0.45
CA THR A 118 -7.08 3.03 1.59
C THR A 118 -6.04 4.04 1.12
N GLY A 119 -5.52 4.88 2.04
CA GLY A 119 -4.42 5.81 1.75
C GLY A 119 -3.20 5.09 1.16
N ASP A 120 -2.86 3.93 1.71
CA ASP A 120 -1.76 3.11 1.22
C ASP A 120 -1.98 2.55 -0.21
N LEU A 121 -3.21 2.11 -0.55
CA LEU A 121 -3.51 1.64 -1.91
C LEU A 121 -3.60 2.82 -2.90
N ALA A 122 -4.06 3.97 -2.43
CA ALA A 122 -4.00 5.21 -3.19
C ALA A 122 -2.53 5.61 -3.47
N TRP A 123 -1.64 5.45 -2.49
CA TRP A 123 -0.21 5.65 -2.67
C TRP A 123 0.40 4.71 -3.73
N ASP A 124 0.07 3.41 -3.69
CA ASP A 124 0.50 2.47 -4.73
C ASP A 124 -0.01 2.91 -6.13
N GLY A 125 -1.24 3.45 -6.19
CA GLY A 125 -1.80 4.05 -7.41
C GLY A 125 -1.08 5.32 -7.88
N ALA A 126 -0.61 6.15 -6.96
CA ALA A 126 0.17 7.35 -7.28
C ALA A 126 1.53 6.97 -7.90
N LEU A 127 2.21 5.99 -7.30
CA LEU A 127 3.48 5.45 -7.82
C LEU A 127 3.28 4.80 -9.20
N PHE A 128 2.21 4.01 -9.38
CA PHE A 128 1.84 3.45 -10.68
C PHE A 128 1.70 4.54 -11.75
N GLY A 129 0.92 5.59 -11.45
CA GLY A 129 0.72 6.70 -12.39
C GLY A 129 2.02 7.45 -12.70
N ALA A 130 2.86 7.69 -11.69
CA ALA A 130 4.12 8.43 -11.86
C ALA A 130 5.09 7.67 -12.76
N MET A 131 5.21 6.35 -12.53
CA MET A 131 6.03 5.47 -13.36
C MET A 131 5.49 5.37 -14.78
N THR A 132 4.17 5.23 -14.94
CA THR A 132 3.55 5.19 -16.28
C THR A 132 3.80 6.50 -17.03
N ALA A 133 3.58 7.65 -16.39
CA ALA A 133 3.86 8.96 -16.97
C ALA A 133 5.35 9.14 -17.33
N THR A 134 6.25 8.53 -16.57
CA THR A 134 7.70 8.66 -16.81
C THR A 134 8.18 7.78 -17.97
N TYR A 135 7.66 6.55 -18.06
CA TYR A 135 8.20 5.54 -18.97
C TYR A 135 7.32 5.26 -20.20
N CYS A 136 6.18 5.90 -20.36
CA CYS A 136 5.38 5.78 -21.59
C CYS A 136 5.94 6.63 -22.72
N ASP A 137 5.65 6.21 -23.97
CA ASP A 137 6.03 6.93 -25.19
C ASP A 137 4.90 7.82 -25.74
N ASP A 138 3.66 7.63 -25.24
CA ASP A 138 2.46 8.33 -25.71
C ASP A 138 2.09 9.49 -24.76
N ASP A 139 2.01 10.71 -25.28
CA ASP A 139 1.72 11.91 -24.48
C ASP A 139 0.29 11.96 -23.94
N THR A 140 -0.68 11.36 -24.65
CA THR A 140 -2.05 11.24 -24.12
C THR A 140 -2.09 10.29 -22.91
N VAL A 141 -1.34 9.19 -22.96
CA VAL A 141 -1.16 8.27 -21.83
C VAL A 141 -0.42 8.98 -20.69
N ARG A 142 0.61 9.77 -21.03
CA ARG A 142 1.37 10.56 -20.06
C ARG A 142 0.47 11.50 -19.28
N ASP A 143 -0.32 12.32 -19.96
CA ASP A 143 -1.21 13.30 -19.36
C ASP A 143 -2.29 12.66 -18.48
N ARG A 144 -2.87 11.54 -18.95
CA ARG A 144 -3.83 10.76 -18.15
C ARG A 144 -3.17 10.21 -16.89
N SER A 145 -1.93 9.75 -17.00
CA SER A 145 -1.18 9.18 -15.89
C SER A 145 -0.79 10.24 -14.86
N VAL A 146 -0.41 11.45 -15.29
CA VAL A 146 -0.18 12.60 -14.39
C VAL A 146 -1.45 12.94 -13.59
N ARG A 147 -2.62 13.01 -14.27
CA ARG A 147 -3.91 13.23 -13.59
C ARG A 147 -4.26 12.12 -12.59
N LEU A 148 -4.01 10.86 -12.98
CA LEU A 148 -4.20 9.72 -12.09
C LEU A 148 -3.30 9.85 -10.85
N THR A 149 -2.01 10.19 -11.02
CA THR A 149 -1.07 10.40 -9.92
C THR A 149 -1.58 11.47 -8.98
N PHE A 150 -1.98 12.65 -9.49
CA PHE A 150 -2.49 13.73 -8.67
C PHE A 150 -3.69 13.30 -7.82
N SER A 151 -4.72 12.72 -8.46
CA SER A 151 -5.92 12.26 -7.75
C SER A 151 -5.62 11.17 -6.71
N SER A 152 -4.60 10.35 -6.96
CA SER A 152 -4.18 9.28 -6.06
C SER A 152 -3.34 9.82 -4.90
N CYS A 153 -2.48 10.82 -5.13
CA CYS A 153 -1.76 11.55 -4.08
C CYS A 153 -2.73 12.21 -3.10
N ARG A 154 -3.77 12.90 -3.58
CA ARG A 154 -4.78 13.50 -2.70
C ARG A 154 -5.47 12.46 -1.81
N LYS A 155 -5.93 11.36 -2.40
CA LYS A 155 -6.53 10.25 -1.63
C LYS A 155 -5.55 9.59 -0.65
N ALA A 156 -4.26 9.58 -0.98
CA ALA A 156 -3.22 9.09 -0.09
C ALA A 156 -3.09 10.00 1.14
N LEU A 157 -3.10 11.33 0.96
CA LEU A 157 -3.12 12.30 2.05
C LEU A 157 -4.37 12.17 2.92
N ASP A 158 -5.55 12.09 2.30
CA ASP A 158 -6.83 11.88 3.01
C ASP A 158 -6.79 10.58 3.85
N GLY A 159 -6.04 9.59 3.39
CA GLY A 159 -5.81 8.32 4.08
C GLY A 159 -4.61 8.30 5.03
N GLY A 160 -4.02 9.45 5.35
CA GLY A 160 -2.99 9.62 6.37
C GLY A 160 -1.54 9.42 5.92
N ILE A 161 -1.26 9.34 4.60
CA ILE A 161 0.12 9.32 4.10
C ILE A 161 0.78 10.68 4.34
N ASP A 162 2.00 10.67 4.91
CA ASP A 162 2.76 11.89 5.20
C ASP A 162 3.07 12.67 3.91
N PRO A 163 2.73 13.98 3.82
CA PRO A 163 3.03 14.83 2.66
C PRO A 163 4.50 14.80 2.20
N LYS A 164 5.46 14.50 3.09
CA LYS A 164 6.88 14.33 2.72
C LYS A 164 7.09 13.24 1.68
N TRP A 165 6.22 12.23 1.63
CA TRP A 165 6.27 11.16 0.63
C TRP A 165 5.93 11.72 -0.75
N ILE A 166 4.93 12.61 -0.85
CA ILE A 166 4.60 13.30 -2.11
C ILE A 166 5.77 14.19 -2.53
N ALA A 167 6.37 14.94 -1.62
CA ALA A 167 7.55 15.74 -1.93
C ALA A 167 8.72 14.88 -2.47
N ALA A 168 8.93 13.67 -1.92
CA ALA A 168 9.91 12.72 -2.42
C ALA A 168 9.53 12.17 -3.82
N LEU A 169 8.25 11.88 -4.06
CA LEU A 169 7.74 11.44 -5.36
C LEU A 169 8.04 12.47 -6.46
N LEU A 170 7.78 13.74 -6.20
CA LEU A 170 8.05 14.83 -7.17
C LEU A 170 9.54 14.97 -7.48
N LYS A 171 10.42 14.71 -6.50
CA LYS A 171 11.87 14.69 -6.72
C LYS A 171 12.27 13.51 -7.61
N GLN A 172 11.68 12.35 -7.40
CA GLN A 172 11.98 11.13 -8.14
C GLN A 172 11.42 11.15 -9.57
N PHE A 173 10.27 11.78 -9.80
CA PHE A 173 9.58 11.79 -11.08
C PHE A 173 9.37 13.23 -11.60
N PRO A 174 10.38 13.83 -12.26
CA PRO A 174 10.31 15.22 -12.73
C PRO A 174 9.15 15.53 -13.69
N VAL A 175 8.59 14.52 -14.37
CA VAL A 175 7.42 14.66 -15.24
C VAL A 175 6.22 15.27 -14.50
N LEU A 176 6.09 15.01 -13.19
CA LEU A 176 5.00 15.51 -12.36
C LEU A 176 5.13 17.00 -12.04
N LYS A 177 6.35 17.56 -12.03
CA LYS A 177 6.60 18.96 -11.67
C LYS A 177 6.01 19.96 -12.65
N ARG A 178 5.62 19.51 -13.85
CA ARG A 178 4.97 20.34 -14.87
C ARG A 178 3.53 20.71 -14.49
N ASP A 179 2.93 19.98 -13.56
CA ASP A 179 1.56 20.19 -13.11
C ASP A 179 1.58 20.88 -11.73
N ASN A 180 1.21 22.16 -11.72
CA ASN A 180 1.29 23.00 -10.52
C ASN A 180 0.40 22.51 -9.37
N ARG A 181 -0.62 21.70 -9.66
CA ARG A 181 -1.51 21.15 -8.64
C ARG A 181 -0.78 20.30 -7.61
N PHE A 182 0.35 19.69 -7.97
CA PHE A 182 1.16 18.95 -6.99
C PHE A 182 1.84 19.86 -5.95
N GLN A 183 2.09 21.13 -6.27
CA GLN A 183 2.60 22.09 -5.28
C GLN A 183 1.50 22.49 -4.30
N GLU A 184 0.26 22.65 -4.78
CA GLU A 184 -0.90 22.91 -3.93
C GLU A 184 -1.10 21.81 -2.87
N LEU A 185 -0.86 20.53 -3.21
CA LEU A 185 -0.92 19.42 -2.24
C LEU A 185 0.12 19.51 -1.11
N LEU A 186 1.17 20.32 -1.28
CA LEU A 186 2.23 20.51 -0.30
C LEU A 186 2.08 21.83 0.45
N ASP A 187 1.11 22.66 0.07
CA ASP A 187 0.86 23.95 0.69
C ASP A 187 -0.15 23.78 1.85
N PRO A 188 0.26 23.99 3.11
CA PRO A 188 -0.65 23.88 4.26
C PRO A 188 -1.79 24.92 4.27
N SER A 189 -1.75 25.94 3.40
CA SER A 189 -2.83 26.93 3.27
C SER A 189 -4.01 26.47 2.40
N SER A 190 -3.84 25.41 1.60
CA SER A 190 -4.90 24.94 0.68
C SER A 190 -6.11 24.31 1.39
N ASP A 191 -5.96 23.89 2.64
CA ASP A 191 -7.03 23.26 3.43
C ASP A 191 -7.98 24.30 4.09
N GLN A 192 -7.59 25.57 4.15
CA GLN A 192 -8.38 26.62 4.80
C GLN A 192 -9.46 27.26 3.91
N GLU A 193 -9.37 27.11 2.58
CA GLU A 193 -10.35 27.72 1.67
C GLU A 193 -11.61 26.88 1.42
N ASN A 194 -11.67 25.61 1.86
CA ASN A 194 -12.79 24.72 1.57
C ASN A 194 -13.60 24.26 2.79
N THR A 195 -13.41 24.92 3.95
CA THR A 195 -14.22 24.71 5.17
C THR A 195 -15.03 25.94 5.57
N ALA A 196 -15.20 26.91 4.67
CA ALA A 196 -16.21 27.95 4.88
C ALA A 196 -17.62 27.31 4.81
N PRO A 197 -18.44 27.38 5.87
CA PRO A 197 -19.81 26.90 5.79
C PRO A 197 -20.57 27.70 4.72
N SER A 198 -21.34 27.00 3.89
CA SER A 198 -22.26 27.64 2.93
C SER A 198 -23.18 28.62 3.68
N PRO A 199 -23.49 29.81 3.12
CA PRO A 199 -24.25 30.87 3.80
C PRO A 199 -25.76 30.56 4.00
N HIS A 200 -26.17 29.30 3.95
CA HIS A 200 -27.58 28.89 4.03
C HIS A 200 -27.90 27.82 5.08
N GLU A 201 -27.00 27.51 6.02
CA GLU A 201 -27.38 26.75 7.20
C GLU A 201 -27.71 27.67 8.37
N THR A 202 -29.00 28.00 8.51
CA THR A 202 -29.55 28.59 9.73
C THR A 202 -29.32 27.66 10.92
N PRO A 203 -28.84 28.15 12.07
CA PRO A 203 -28.67 27.31 13.26
C PRO A 203 -30.05 26.97 13.82
N THR A 204 -30.48 25.71 13.63
CA THR A 204 -31.66 25.19 14.32
C THR A 204 -31.28 24.98 15.78
N ALA A 205 -31.89 25.76 16.67
CA ALA A 205 -31.67 25.68 18.11
C ALA A 205 -31.93 24.26 18.62
N ALA A 206 -30.90 23.59 19.14
CA ALA A 206 -31.05 22.36 19.87
C ALA A 206 -31.64 22.65 21.26
N LEU A 207 -32.85 22.15 21.50
CA LEU A 207 -33.51 22.12 22.80
C LEU A 207 -32.67 21.32 23.82
N PRO A 208 -32.68 21.67 25.12
CA PRO A 208 -31.95 20.94 26.13
C PRO A 208 -32.61 19.58 26.40
N LEU A 209 -31.87 18.49 26.20
CA LEU A 209 -32.28 17.17 26.64
C LEU A 209 -32.13 17.05 28.17
N ILE A 210 -33.27 16.81 28.80
CA ILE A 210 -33.46 16.47 30.21
C ILE A 210 -32.68 15.19 30.53
N ASN A 211 -31.92 15.21 31.62
CA ASN A 211 -31.24 14.06 32.21
C ASN A 211 -32.20 13.31 33.16
N PRO A 212 -32.58 12.04 32.91
CA PRO A 212 -33.29 11.25 33.89
C PRO A 212 -32.33 10.31 34.63
N LEU A 213 -32.01 10.70 35.87
CA LEU A 213 -31.69 9.83 37.02
C LEU A 213 -30.36 9.04 37.03
N GLY A 214 -29.54 9.32 38.06
CA GLY A 214 -28.54 8.40 38.58
C GLY A 214 -27.52 9.03 39.53
N GLY A 215 -27.92 9.30 40.79
CA GLY A 215 -27.03 9.63 41.92
C GLY A 215 -27.45 10.83 42.73
#